data_AF-A0A699VXE2-F1
#
_entry.id   AF-A0A699VXE2-F1
#
_cell.length_a   1.000
_cell.length_b   1.000
_cell.length_c   1.000
_cell.angle_alpha   90.00
_cell.angle_beta   90.00
_cell.angle_gamma   90.00
#
_symmetry.space_group_name_H-M   'P 1'
#
loop_
_entity.id
_entity.type
_entity.pdbx_description
1 polymer ?
#
loop_
_entity_poly.entity_id
_entity_poly.type
_entity_poly.pdbx_seq_one_letter_code
_entity_poly.pdbx_strand_id
1 'polypeptide(L)' 'LKELPPHLKYAFLGNNGEWPVIIAKVLSSNEKIDLINVLKTRKEAIA' A
#
# COMPACT_ATOMS: atom_id res chain seq x y z
N LEU A 1 14.65 4.32 -0.56
CA LEU A 1 13.83 3.12 -0.26
C LEU A 1 14.71 1.89 -0.42
N LYS A 2 14.57 0.89 0.45
CA LYS A 2 15.32 -0.36 0.29
C LYS A 2 14.79 -1.14 -0.91
N GLU A 3 15.65 -1.93 -1.55
CA GLU A 3 15.19 -2.91 -2.54
C GLU A 3 14.23 -3.89 -1.88
N LEU A 4 13.15 -4.18 -2.60
CA LEU A 4 12.15 -5.14 -2.18
C LEU A 4 12.31 -6.44 -2.97
N PRO A 5 11.97 -7.58 -2.37
CA PRO A 5 11.79 -8.83 -3.10
C PRO A 5 10.87 -8.65 -4.33
N PRO A 6 11.05 -9.43 -5.40
CA PRO A 6 10.33 -9.26 -6.67
C PRO A 6 8.81 -9.41 -6.56
N HIS A 7 8.32 -10.04 -5.49
CA HIS A 7 6.90 -10.22 -5.19
C HIS A 7 6.29 -9.06 -4.43
N LEU A 8 7.07 -8.06 -4.00
CA LEU A 8 6.62 -6.87 -3.27
C LEU A 8 6.81 -5.60 -4.11
N LYS A 9 5.98 -4.61 -3.86
CA LYS A 9 6.01 -3.30 -4.51
C LYS A 9 5.65 -2.22 -3.49
N TYR A 10 6.28 -1.06 -3.60
CA TYR A 10 5.84 0.12 -2.87
C TYR A 10 4.54 0.67 -3.49
N ALA A 11 3.59 0.99 -2.63
CA ALA A 11 2.50 1.89 -2.93
C ALA A 11 2.53 3.03 -1.92
N PHE A 12 1.93 4.17 -2.27
CA PHE A 12 1.97 5.36 -1.43
C PHE A 12 0.54 5.72 -1.02
N LEU A 13 0.32 5.89 0.28
CA LEU A 13 -0.94 6.31 0.87
C LEU A 13 -0.85 7.76 1.35
N GLY A 14 -2.01 8.42 1.45
CA GLY A 14 -2.13 9.83 1.82
C GLY A 14 -2.42 10.73 0.62
N ASN A 15 -2.85 11.97 0.88
CA ASN A 15 -3.21 12.93 -0.18
C ASN A 15 -2.02 13.30 -1.07
N ASN A 16 -0.79 13.20 -0.55
CA ASN A 16 0.46 13.50 -1.26
C ASN A 16 1.40 12.28 -1.38
N GLY A 17 0.92 11.07 -1.09
CA GLY A 17 1.78 9.87 -1.10
C GLY A 17 2.83 9.84 0.01
N GLU A 18 2.55 10.47 1.15
CA GLU A 18 3.48 10.61 2.28
C GLU A 18 3.82 9.29 2.97
N TRP A 19 2.94 8.28 2.87
CA TRP A 19 3.09 7.02 3.61
C TRP A 19 3.40 5.87 2.67
N PRO A 20 4.68 5.44 2.56
CA PRO A 20 5.02 4.26 1.79
C PRO A 20 4.49 3.01 2.48
N VAL A 21 3.64 2.26 1.79
CA VAL A 21 3.21 0.92 2.18
C VAL A 21 3.79 -0.11 1.23
N ILE A 22 4.07 -1.30 1.76
CA ILE A 22 4.58 -2.42 0.97
C ILE A 22 3.39 -3.32 0.67
N ILE A 23 3.12 -3.54 -0.61
CA ILE A 23 2.03 -4.40 -1.10
C ILE A 23 2.59 -5.53 -1.94
N ALA A 24 1.84 -6.62 -2.08
CA ALA A 24 2.21 -7.70 -2.97
C ALA A 24 1.99 -7.31 -4.44
N LYS A 25 2.98 -7.57 -5.30
CA LYS A 25 2.94 -7.27 -6.74
C LYS A 25 1.88 -8.11 -7.47
N VAL A 26 1.61 -9.31 -6.94
CA VAL A 26 0.67 -10.30 -7.49
C VAL A 26 -0.80 -9.89 -7.35
N LEU A 27 -1.12 -8.85 -6.56
CA LEU A 27 -2.48 -8.37 -6.41
C LEU A 27 -3.02 -7.85 -7.74
N SER A 28 -4.25 -8.23 -8.06
CA SER A 28 -5.03 -7.65 -9.16
C SER A 28 -5.33 -6.18 -8.90
N SER A 29 -5.75 -5.45 -9.94
CA SER A 29 -6.09 -4.02 -9.80
C SER A 29 -7.22 -3.79 -8.80
N ASN A 30 -8.20 -4.68 -8.73
CA ASN A 30 -9.31 -4.57 -7.78
C ASN A 30 -8.84 -4.79 -6.35
N GLU A 31 -8.08 -5.87 -6.09
CA GLU A 31 -7.54 -6.16 -4.77
C GLU A 31 -6.63 -5.03 -4.26
N LYS A 32 -5.90 -4.36 -5.16
CA LYS A 32 -5.12 -3.16 -4.81
C LYS A 32 -6.00 -2.00 -4.34
N ILE A 33 -7.11 -1.74 -5.04
CA ILE A 33 -8.05 -0.68 -4.68
C ILE A 33 -8.70 -0.99 -3.33
N ASP A 34 -9.15 -2.23 -3.13
CA ASP A 34 -9.78 -2.67 -1.89
C ASP A 34 -8.80 -2.56 -0.71
N LEU A 35 -7.54 -3.01 -0.90
CA LEU A 35 -6.49 -2.88 0.10
C LEU A 35 -6.21 -1.41 0.44
N ILE A 36 -6.10 -0.53 -0.57
CA ILE A 36 -5.88 0.90 -0.34
C ILE A 36 -7.05 1.52 0.44
N ASN A 37 -8.29 1.14 0.14
CA ASN A 37 -9.48 1.62 0.85
C ASN A 37 -9.47 1.15 2.32
N VAL A 38 -9.19 -0.13 2.57
CA VAL A 38 -9.05 -0.66 3.95
C VAL A 38 -7.96 0.09 4.71
N LEU A 39 -6.80 0.33 4.09
CA LEU A 39 -5.70 1.06 4.73
C LEU A 39 -6.03 2.54 4.97
N LYS A 40 -6.80 3.19 4.09
CA LYS A 40 -7.29 4.55 4.30
C LYS A 40 -8.28 4.64 5.46
N THR A 41 -9.15 3.64 5.63
CA THR A 41 -10.10 3.59 6.75
C THR A 41 -9.41 3.25 8.07
N ARG A 42 -8.33 2.45 8.04
CA ARG A 42 -7.57 2.03 9.23
C ARG A 42 -6.33 2.89 9.50
N LYS A 43 -6.35 4.18 9.14
CA LYS A 43 -5.25 5.12 9.43
C LYS A 43 -4.91 5.18 10.93
N GLU A 44 -5.90 5.04 11.80
CA GLU A 44 -5.73 5.04 13.27
C GLU A 44 -4.97 3.82 13.80
N ALA A 45 -4.95 2.70 13.07
CA ALA A 45 -4.23 1.50 13.48
C ALA A 45 -2.74 1.54 13.09
N ILE A 46 -2.33 2.53 12.29
CA ILE A 46 -0.97 2.69 11.75
C ILE A 46 -0.26 3.90 12.39
N ALA A 47 -1.00 4.79 13.07
CA ALA A 47 -0.49 5.96 13.77
C ALA A 47 0.15 5.63 15.12
#